data_AF-A0A955X1P5-F1
#
_entry.id   AF-A0A955X1P5-F1
#
_cell.length_a   1.000
_cell.length_b   1.000
_cell.length_c   1.000
_cell.angle_alpha   90.00
_cell.angle_beta   90.00
_cell.angle_gamma   90.00
#
_symmetry.space_group_name_H-M   'P 1'
#
loop_
_entity.id
_entity.type
_entity.pdbx_description
1 polymer ?
#
loop_
_entity_poly.entity_id
_entity_poly.type
_entity_poly.pdbx_seq_one_letter_code
_entity_poly.pdbx_strand_id
1 'polypeptide(L)'
;MKTRNALLLVGGGAALAWAVWAPVVGQRGSSPAASVGVADPALDRAPAVAPGAAGPVAQATQPAAADLSDPPPPAAEVLVQVQAAGAHTSDRAVWDAARRLQAQPALADDLAELVLTPGTLPGGRALAMDLLAQSGHPQAQRALVRVLQDPRLAQRADAAERSLLVQRIGMVPQPLPETVDQAVALATAQDPVVRRAALAAAGGLARRLAVGGDPAGAEALLDRAVRPAPTEDVEDAAA
;
A
#
# COMPACT_ATOMS: atom_id res chain seq x y z
N MET A 1 6.37 -19.63 67.69
CA MET A 1 5.35 -18.71 67.13
C MET A 1 5.66 -18.54 65.65
N LYS A 2 4.77 -18.61 64.67
CA LYS A 2 3.39 -19.07 64.42
C LYS A 2 3.32 -18.97 62.86
N THR A 3 3.19 -20.06 62.09
CA THR A 3 1.99 -20.40 61.27
C THR A 3 1.30 -19.20 60.56
N ARG A 4 0.85 -19.18 59.30
CA ARG A 4 0.35 -20.10 58.24
C ARG A 4 0.31 -19.26 56.93
N ASN A 5 0.57 -19.75 55.73
CA ASN A 5 -0.20 -20.65 54.85
C ASN A 5 -1.53 -20.11 54.27
N ALA A 6 -1.65 -20.31 52.95
CA ALA A 6 -2.84 -20.38 52.08
C ALA A 6 -3.43 -19.09 51.48
N LEU A 7 -4.10 -19.08 50.32
CA LEU A 7 -4.22 -19.89 49.07
C LEU A 7 -5.49 -19.33 48.37
N LEU A 8 -5.60 -19.50 47.04
CA LEU A 8 -6.82 -19.52 46.18
C LEU A 8 -7.22 -18.20 45.48
N LEU A 9 -7.07 -18.11 44.15
CA LEU A 9 -7.93 -18.62 43.04
C LEU A 9 -9.17 -17.73 42.86
N VAL A 10 -9.44 -17.11 41.70
CA VAL A 10 -10.11 -17.61 40.46
C VAL A 10 -10.14 -16.39 39.49
N GLY A 11 -10.07 -16.40 38.15
CA GLY A 11 -10.11 -17.44 37.13
C GLY A 11 -10.25 -16.82 35.71
N GLY A 12 -10.22 -17.69 34.69
CA GLY A 12 -10.61 -17.42 33.28
C GLY A 12 -9.49 -16.82 32.41
N GLY A 13 -8.90 -17.46 31.41
CA GLY A 13 -9.40 -18.55 30.57
C GLY A 13 -9.93 -18.01 29.23
N ALA A 14 -9.03 -17.62 28.32
CA ALA A 14 -9.29 -17.63 26.87
C ALA A 14 -7.95 -17.55 26.11
N ALA A 15 -7.40 -18.71 25.79
CA ALA A 15 -6.45 -18.84 24.71
C ALA A 15 -7.20 -18.56 23.40
N LEU A 16 -6.80 -17.53 22.65
CA LEU A 16 -7.20 -17.38 21.25
C LEU A 16 -5.98 -17.58 20.37
N ALA A 17 -6.06 -18.69 19.65
CA ALA A 17 -5.11 -19.18 18.67
C ALA A 17 -4.88 -18.14 17.57
N TRP A 18 -3.61 -17.87 17.29
CA TRP A 18 -3.20 -17.17 16.09
C TRP A 18 -3.30 -18.18 14.93
N ALA A 19 -4.22 -17.93 14.01
CA ALA A 19 -4.34 -18.71 12.79
C ALA A 19 -3.09 -18.50 11.92
N VAL A 20 -2.20 -19.49 11.93
CA VAL A 20 -1.11 -19.66 10.98
C VAL A 20 -1.73 -20.10 9.65
N TRP A 21 -1.65 -19.24 8.63
CA TRP A 21 -2.02 -19.63 7.27
C TRP A 21 -0.83 -20.40 6.67
N ALA A 22 -0.93 -21.73 6.66
CA ALA A 22 0.00 -22.61 5.97
C ALA A 22 -0.49 -22.89 4.53
N PRO A 23 0.40 -22.98 3.53
CA PRO A 23 0.02 -23.30 2.16
C PRO A 23 -0.36 -24.78 2.02
N VAL A 24 -1.48 -25.05 1.34
CA VAL A 24 -1.89 -26.40 0.92
C VAL A 24 -0.89 -26.90 -0.12
N VAL A 25 0.03 -27.76 0.32
CA VAL A 25 0.84 -28.64 -0.53
C VAL A 25 0.05 -29.92 -0.75
N GLY A 26 -0.35 -30.16 -1.99
CA GLY A 26 -1.03 -31.37 -2.43
C GLY A 26 -0.14 -32.61 -2.20
N GLN A 27 -0.67 -33.57 -1.45
CA GLN A 27 -0.02 -34.84 -1.17
C GLN A 27 -0.17 -35.79 -2.37
N ARG A 28 0.96 -36.26 -2.91
CA ARG A 28 1.03 -37.38 -3.86
C ARG A 28 0.91 -38.72 -3.12
N GLY A 29 0.15 -39.61 -3.73
CA GLY A 29 0.12 -41.06 -3.53
C GLY A 29 -1.10 -41.57 -4.29
N SER A 30 -1.09 -42.60 -5.13
CA SER A 30 -0.10 -43.58 -5.55
C SER A 30 -0.61 -44.16 -6.88
N SER A 31 0.28 -44.55 -7.80
CA SER A 31 -0.11 -45.33 -8.99
C SER A 31 -0.70 -46.70 -8.60
N PRO A 32 -1.50 -47.31 -9.51
CA PRO A 32 -0.92 -48.35 -10.34
C PRO A 32 -1.27 -48.23 -11.83
N ALA A 33 -0.52 -49.00 -12.64
CA ALA A 33 -0.43 -48.98 -14.08
C ALA A 33 -1.51 -49.81 -14.83
N ALA A 34 -1.46 -49.70 -16.16
CA ALA A 34 -2.19 -50.41 -17.23
C ALA A 34 -3.62 -49.84 -17.50
N SER A 35 -4.06 -49.61 -18.74
CA SER A 35 -3.77 -50.25 -20.03
C SER A 35 -4.26 -49.39 -21.21
N VAL A 36 -3.65 -49.64 -22.37
CA VAL A 36 -3.99 -49.14 -23.71
C VAL A 36 -5.41 -49.57 -24.16
N GLY A 37 -6.15 -48.67 -24.81
CA GLY A 37 -7.40 -48.95 -25.54
C GLY A 37 -7.99 -47.65 -26.13
N VAL A 38 -7.71 -47.34 -27.40
CA VAL A 38 -8.63 -47.42 -28.57
C VAL A 38 -9.81 -46.42 -28.52
N ALA A 39 -9.95 -45.71 -29.64
CA ALA A 39 -10.83 -44.58 -29.92
C ALA A 39 -12.33 -44.78 -29.64
N ASP A 40 -13.00 -43.70 -29.26
CA ASP A 40 -14.43 -43.51 -29.49
C ASP A 40 -14.70 -42.07 -30.00
N PRO A 41 -15.15 -41.87 -31.24
CA PRO A 41 -15.49 -40.58 -31.81
C PRO A 41 -16.98 -40.29 -31.57
N ALA A 42 -17.30 -39.79 -30.38
CA ALA A 42 -18.63 -39.25 -30.12
C ALA A 42 -18.53 -38.19 -29.02
N LEU A 43 -18.41 -36.93 -29.43
CA LEU A 43 -19.03 -35.76 -28.80
C LEU A 43 -18.75 -34.53 -29.68
N ASP A 44 -19.35 -34.59 -30.86
CA ASP A 44 -19.73 -33.43 -31.63
C ASP A 44 -20.85 -32.70 -30.87
N ARG A 45 -20.52 -31.56 -30.26
CA ARG A 45 -21.37 -30.39 -29.95
C ARG A 45 -20.63 -29.46 -28.99
N ALA A 46 -19.75 -28.64 -29.54
CA ALA A 46 -19.36 -27.39 -28.90
C ALA A 46 -20.45 -26.34 -29.19
N PRO A 47 -21.10 -25.72 -28.19
CA PRO A 47 -21.78 -24.46 -28.43
C PRO A 47 -20.74 -23.35 -28.58
N ALA A 48 -20.71 -22.76 -29.77
CA ALA A 48 -20.05 -21.48 -30.02
C ALA A 48 -20.62 -20.42 -29.08
N VAL A 49 -19.79 -19.85 -28.22
CA VAL A 49 -20.14 -18.66 -27.42
C VAL A 49 -19.67 -17.43 -28.20
N ALA A 50 -20.64 -16.68 -28.70
CA ALA A 50 -20.46 -15.37 -29.33
C ALA A 50 -19.97 -14.32 -28.31
N PRO A 51 -19.28 -13.25 -28.76
CA PRO A 51 -18.86 -12.17 -27.89
C PRO A 51 -20.05 -11.22 -27.65
N GLY A 52 -20.44 -11.02 -26.39
CA GLY A 52 -21.45 -10.01 -26.05
C GLY A 52 -22.43 -10.46 -24.98
N ALA A 53 -22.00 -10.43 -23.73
CA ALA A 53 -22.89 -10.25 -22.58
C ALA A 53 -22.07 -9.64 -21.45
N ALA A 54 -21.96 -8.31 -21.47
CA ALA A 54 -21.55 -7.54 -20.31
C ALA A 54 -22.56 -7.82 -19.19
N GLY A 55 -22.18 -8.65 -18.23
CA GLY A 55 -22.88 -8.72 -16.95
C GLY A 55 -22.83 -7.36 -16.28
N PRO A 56 -23.86 -6.98 -15.50
CA PRO A 56 -23.86 -5.70 -14.80
C PRO A 56 -22.66 -5.68 -13.85
N VAL A 57 -21.68 -4.83 -14.16
CA VAL A 57 -20.64 -4.44 -13.22
C VAL A 57 -21.39 -3.89 -12.01
N ALA A 58 -21.22 -4.54 -10.86
CA ALA A 58 -21.70 -4.02 -9.60
C ALA A 58 -21.13 -2.60 -9.45
N GLN A 59 -21.96 -1.60 -9.73
CA GLN A 59 -21.67 -0.21 -9.44
C GLN A 59 -21.34 -0.18 -7.96
N ALA A 60 -20.10 0.18 -7.64
CA ALA A 60 -19.77 0.63 -6.30
C ALA A 60 -20.76 1.76 -5.99
N THR A 61 -21.71 1.48 -5.11
CA THR A 61 -22.71 2.44 -4.65
C THR A 61 -21.95 3.62 -4.07
N GLN A 62 -21.82 4.70 -4.85
CA GLN A 62 -21.49 6.01 -4.30
C GLN A 62 -22.56 6.27 -3.23
N PRO A 63 -22.20 6.45 -1.95
CA PRO A 63 -23.18 6.90 -0.98
C PRO A 63 -23.77 8.21 -1.49
N ALA A 64 -25.09 8.30 -1.38
CA ALA A 64 -25.87 9.47 -1.77
C ALA A 64 -25.15 10.74 -1.33
N ALA A 65 -25.04 11.71 -2.25
CA ALA A 65 -24.42 13.01 -2.04
C ALA A 65 -24.83 13.57 -0.68
N ALA A 66 -23.92 13.48 0.30
CA ALA A 66 -24.11 14.09 1.60
C ALA A 66 -24.26 15.59 1.35
N ASP A 67 -25.29 16.18 1.97
CA ASP A 67 -25.65 17.59 1.89
C ASP A 67 -24.39 18.47 1.92
N LEU A 68 -24.09 19.10 0.77
CA LEU A 68 -22.88 19.87 0.50
C LEU A 68 -22.91 21.28 1.11
N SER A 69 -23.85 21.55 2.01
CA SER A 69 -24.14 22.88 2.54
C SER A 69 -23.35 23.25 3.80
N ASP A 70 -22.70 22.29 4.46
CA ASP A 70 -21.86 22.60 5.62
C ASP A 70 -20.51 23.19 5.20
N PRO A 71 -20.07 24.31 5.82
CA PRO A 71 -18.75 24.84 5.56
C PRO A 71 -17.71 23.76 5.91
N PRO A 72 -16.73 23.51 5.03
CA PRO A 72 -15.72 22.49 5.27
C PRO A 72 -14.93 22.81 6.56
N PRO A 73 -14.57 21.78 7.36
CA PRO A 73 -13.85 21.98 8.61
C PRO A 73 -12.50 22.70 8.36
N PRO A 74 -12.01 23.51 9.32
CA PRO A 74 -10.73 24.19 9.19
C PRO A 74 -9.57 23.20 9.03
N ALA A 75 -8.47 23.62 8.42
CA ALA A 75 -7.28 22.77 8.19
C ALA A 75 -6.78 22.10 9.48
N ALA A 76 -6.81 22.84 10.61
CA ALA A 76 -6.45 22.33 11.92
C ALA A 76 -7.31 21.13 12.37
N GLU A 77 -8.60 21.13 12.04
CA GLU A 77 -9.49 20.02 12.39
C GLU A 77 -9.17 18.77 11.57
N VAL A 78 -8.84 18.92 10.28
CA VAL A 78 -8.37 17.80 9.44
C VAL A 78 -7.08 17.21 10.03
N LEU A 79 -6.13 18.05 10.45
CA LEU A 79 -4.89 17.56 11.07
C LEU A 79 -5.16 16.84 12.39
N VAL A 80 -6.08 17.34 13.23
CA VAL A 80 -6.49 16.65 14.48
C VAL A 80 -7.13 15.30 14.18
N GLN A 81 -8.05 15.23 13.20
CA GLN A 81 -8.70 13.98 12.81
C GLN A 81 -7.69 12.97 12.24
N VAL A 82 -6.76 13.44 11.40
CA VAL A 82 -5.70 12.59 10.85
C VAL A 82 -4.75 12.14 11.95
N GLN A 83 -4.33 13.03 12.86
CA GLN A 83 -3.46 12.67 13.98
C GLN A 83 -4.10 11.63 14.91
N ALA A 84 -5.40 11.77 15.15
CA ALA A 84 -6.21 10.86 15.96
C ALA A 84 -6.59 9.57 15.23
N ALA A 85 -6.27 9.44 13.94
CA ALA A 85 -6.65 8.28 13.16
C ALA A 85 -5.99 7.01 13.72
N GLY A 86 -6.84 6.15 14.27
CA GLY A 86 -6.54 4.78 14.66
C GLY A 86 -7.40 3.80 13.85
N ALA A 87 -7.72 2.63 14.42
CA ALA A 87 -8.56 1.62 13.77
C ALA A 87 -10.03 2.04 13.51
N HIS A 88 -10.43 3.27 13.87
CA HIS A 88 -11.84 3.68 13.91
C HIS A 88 -12.14 5.02 13.20
N THR A 89 -11.27 5.49 12.30
CA THR A 89 -11.61 6.65 11.47
C THR A 89 -12.78 6.29 10.56
N SER A 90 -13.86 7.08 10.58
CA SER A 90 -15.01 6.83 9.72
C SER A 90 -14.69 7.13 8.26
N ASP A 91 -15.29 6.38 7.33
CA ASP A 91 -15.12 6.62 5.89
C ASP A 91 -15.45 8.06 5.51
N ARG A 92 -16.48 8.64 6.15
CA ARG A 92 -16.87 10.05 5.95
C ARG A 92 -15.73 11.02 6.28
N ALA A 93 -15.04 10.82 7.40
CA ALA A 93 -13.92 11.68 7.78
C ALA A 93 -12.76 11.60 6.78
N VAL A 94 -12.48 10.40 6.25
CA VAL A 94 -11.46 10.21 5.20
C VAL A 94 -11.86 10.94 3.91
N TRP A 95 -13.11 10.81 3.48
CA TRP A 95 -13.63 11.52 2.31
C TRP A 95 -13.59 13.04 2.47
N ASP A 96 -13.94 13.56 3.65
CA ASP A 96 -13.89 14.99 3.95
C ASP A 96 -12.45 15.52 3.94
N ALA A 97 -11.50 14.78 4.53
CA ALA A 97 -10.09 15.11 4.47
C ALA A 97 -9.56 15.13 3.02
N ALA A 98 -9.94 14.14 2.20
CA ALA A 98 -9.57 14.07 0.80
C ALA A 98 -10.14 15.25 -0.02
N ARG A 99 -11.42 15.57 0.15
CA ARG A 99 -12.04 16.75 -0.49
C ARG A 99 -11.34 18.03 -0.07
N ARG A 100 -10.96 18.16 1.21
CA ARG A 100 -10.29 19.36 1.70
C ARG A 100 -8.90 19.52 1.09
N LEU A 101 -8.14 18.44 1.00
CA LEU A 101 -6.83 18.46 0.35
C LEU A 101 -6.91 18.91 -1.12
N GLN A 102 -7.95 18.48 -1.85
CA GLN A 102 -8.21 18.97 -3.20
C GLN A 102 -8.55 20.47 -3.24
N ALA A 103 -9.37 20.95 -2.29
CA ALA A 103 -9.75 22.36 -2.21
C ALA A 103 -8.61 23.27 -1.70
N GLN A 104 -7.67 22.72 -0.92
CA GLN A 104 -6.56 23.43 -0.30
C GLN A 104 -5.25 22.67 -0.47
N PRO A 105 -4.59 22.79 -1.64
CA PRO A 105 -3.35 22.08 -1.92
C PRO A 105 -2.22 22.32 -0.90
N ALA A 106 -2.22 23.48 -0.23
CA ALA A 106 -1.30 23.82 0.86
C ALA A 106 -1.37 22.85 2.06
N LEU A 107 -2.52 22.20 2.28
CA LEU A 107 -2.68 21.18 3.31
C LEU A 107 -1.73 19.98 3.11
N ALA A 108 -1.25 19.76 1.88
CA ALA A 108 -0.27 18.71 1.61
C ALA A 108 1.03 18.90 2.43
N ASP A 109 1.47 20.15 2.61
CA ASP A 109 2.66 20.46 3.38
C ASP A 109 2.46 20.17 4.88
N ASP A 110 1.29 20.55 5.41
CA ASP A 110 0.93 20.27 6.80
C ASP A 110 0.79 18.77 7.07
N LEU A 111 0.20 18.02 6.13
CA LEU A 111 0.10 16.55 6.23
C LEU A 111 1.48 15.90 6.20
N ALA A 112 2.42 16.41 5.38
CA ALA A 112 3.79 15.91 5.36
C ALA A 112 4.50 16.15 6.70
N GLU A 113 4.40 17.35 7.28
CA GLU A 113 4.98 17.62 8.60
C GLU A 113 4.29 16.81 9.72
N LEU A 114 2.98 16.56 9.63
CA LEU A 114 2.27 15.70 10.58
C LEU A 114 2.84 14.28 10.60
N VAL A 115 3.24 13.73 9.45
CA VAL A 115 3.88 12.40 9.39
C VAL A 115 5.19 12.37 10.16
N LEU A 116 5.93 13.48 10.17
CA LEU A 116 7.27 13.57 10.77
C LEU A 116 7.24 14.07 12.22
N THR A 117 6.07 14.50 12.71
CA THR A 117 5.85 15.04 14.04
C THR A 117 5.99 13.94 15.12
N PRO A 118 6.76 14.19 16.21
CA PRO A 118 6.80 13.28 17.35
C PRO A 118 5.41 13.11 17.97
N GLY A 119 5.04 11.87 18.30
CA GLY A 119 3.76 11.58 18.96
C GLY A 119 2.56 11.40 18.01
N THR A 120 2.73 11.60 16.70
CA THR A 120 1.73 11.15 15.72
C THR A 120 1.56 9.64 15.82
N LEU A 121 0.32 9.16 15.82
CA LEU A 121 0.04 7.73 15.90
C LEU A 121 0.34 7.04 14.54
N PRO A 122 0.68 5.74 14.52
CA PRO A 122 0.93 5.02 13.27
C PRO A 122 -0.24 5.09 12.27
N GLY A 123 -1.47 5.01 12.76
CA GLY A 123 -2.67 5.15 11.93
C GLY A 123 -2.80 6.54 11.30
N GLY A 124 -2.37 7.59 12.02
CA GLY A 124 -2.37 8.95 11.50
C GLY A 124 -1.31 9.20 10.44
N ARG A 125 -0.11 8.64 10.62
CA ARG A 125 0.93 8.65 9.58
C ARG A 125 0.48 7.92 8.33
N ALA A 126 -0.11 6.74 8.51
CA ALA A 126 -0.70 5.94 7.44
C ALA A 126 -1.76 6.72 6.66
N LEU A 127 -2.73 7.31 7.36
CA LEU A 127 -3.80 8.09 6.73
C LEU A 127 -3.28 9.33 6.01
N ALA A 128 -2.36 10.08 6.61
CA ALA A 128 -1.73 11.23 5.97
C ALA A 128 -1.04 10.82 4.66
N MET A 129 -0.26 9.74 4.68
CA MET A 129 0.40 9.22 3.49
C MET A 129 -0.61 8.69 2.44
N ASP A 130 -1.72 8.09 2.86
CA ASP A 130 -2.80 7.64 1.97
C ASP A 130 -3.49 8.82 1.26
N LEU A 131 -3.76 9.90 2.00
CA LEU A 131 -4.32 11.14 1.44
C LEU A 131 -3.36 11.78 0.43
N LEU A 132 -2.07 11.89 0.79
CA LEU A 132 -1.04 12.43 -0.10
C LEU A 132 -0.93 11.61 -1.39
N ALA A 133 -0.87 10.28 -1.29
CA ALA A 133 -0.73 9.39 -2.44
C ALA A 133 -1.96 9.40 -3.37
N GLN A 134 -3.19 9.46 -2.82
CA GLN A 134 -4.41 9.32 -3.61
C GLN A 134 -4.98 10.64 -4.15
N SER A 135 -4.55 11.78 -3.60
CA SER A 135 -5.06 13.11 -4.00
C SER A 135 -4.87 13.46 -5.48
N GLY A 136 -3.86 12.88 -6.14
CA GLY A 136 -3.62 13.00 -7.57
C GLY A 136 -3.01 14.33 -8.04
N HIS A 137 -2.88 15.36 -7.20
CA HIS A 137 -2.30 16.65 -7.61
C HIS A 137 -0.79 16.75 -7.34
N PRO A 138 -0.04 17.58 -8.12
CA PRO A 138 1.42 17.64 -8.03
C PRO A 138 1.98 18.00 -6.64
N GLN A 139 1.35 18.91 -5.92
CA GLN A 139 1.84 19.35 -4.60
C GLN A 139 1.82 18.22 -3.56
N ALA A 140 0.79 17.37 -3.57
CA ALA A 140 0.71 16.23 -2.66
C ALA A 140 1.71 15.13 -3.01
N GLN A 141 1.97 14.88 -4.30
CA GLN A 141 3.04 13.97 -4.71
C GLN A 141 4.41 14.48 -4.27
N ARG A 142 4.70 15.78 -4.42
CA ARG A 142 5.95 16.38 -3.93
C ARG A 142 6.06 16.33 -2.40
N ALA A 143 4.95 16.50 -1.68
CA ALA A 143 4.90 16.33 -0.23
C ALA A 143 5.17 14.88 0.18
N LEU A 144 4.56 13.91 -0.50
CA LEU A 144 4.82 12.48 -0.32
C LEU A 144 6.30 12.14 -0.53
N VAL A 145 6.89 12.60 -1.64
CA VAL A 145 8.32 12.40 -1.94
C VAL A 145 9.21 13.00 -0.85
N ARG A 146 8.92 14.23 -0.40
CA ARG A 146 9.66 14.87 0.70
C ARG A 146 9.62 14.05 1.98
N VAL A 147 8.46 13.53 2.37
CA VAL A 147 8.33 12.67 3.56
C VAL A 147 9.20 11.40 3.43
N LEU A 148 9.21 10.77 2.26
CA LEU A 148 9.97 9.55 2.02
C LEU A 148 11.49 9.79 1.93
N GLN A 149 11.91 11.01 1.62
CA GLN A 149 13.32 11.43 1.63
C GLN A 149 13.78 11.91 3.01
N ASP A 150 12.85 12.28 3.90
CA ASP A 150 13.19 12.88 5.18
C ASP A 150 13.74 11.83 6.17
N PRO A 151 14.97 12.01 6.70
CA PRO A 151 15.58 11.06 7.62
C PRO A 151 14.82 10.95 8.96
N ARG A 152 14.01 11.94 9.34
CA ARG A 152 13.13 11.89 10.51
C ARG A 152 12.16 10.71 10.40
N LEU A 153 11.73 10.32 9.20
CA LEU A 153 10.81 9.20 9.02
C LEU A 153 11.34 7.91 9.65
N ALA A 154 12.65 7.62 9.50
CA ALA A 154 13.28 6.45 10.09
C ALA A 154 13.33 6.48 11.63
N GLN A 155 13.23 7.68 12.23
CA GLN A 155 13.17 7.89 13.67
C GLN A 155 11.72 7.83 14.20
N ARG A 156 10.71 8.04 13.34
CA ARG A 156 9.29 8.05 13.72
C ARG A 156 8.58 6.73 13.52
N ALA A 157 9.01 5.93 12.55
CA ALA A 157 8.41 4.66 12.19
C ALA A 157 9.40 3.52 12.38
N ASP A 158 8.94 2.43 13.00
CA ASP A 158 9.71 1.18 13.03
C ASP A 158 9.84 0.56 11.62
N ALA A 159 10.59 -0.54 11.50
CA ALA A 159 10.83 -1.16 10.20
C ALA A 159 9.54 -1.62 9.50
N ALA A 160 8.57 -2.18 10.26
CA ALA A 160 7.33 -2.69 9.70
C ALA A 160 6.43 -1.55 9.24
N GLU A 161 6.30 -0.51 10.06
CA GLU A 161 5.56 0.70 9.72
C GLU A 161 6.19 1.40 8.51
N ARG A 162 7.52 1.57 8.51
CA ARG A 162 8.25 2.20 7.39
C ARG A 162 8.03 1.46 6.08
N SER A 163 8.03 0.13 6.10
CA SER A 163 7.68 -0.70 4.93
C SER A 163 6.30 -0.36 4.38
N LEU A 164 5.31 -0.21 5.26
CA LEU A 164 3.94 0.14 4.86
C LEU A 164 3.85 1.58 4.35
N LEU A 165 4.56 2.53 4.95
CA LEU A 165 4.55 3.93 4.50
C LEU A 165 5.21 4.06 3.12
N VAL A 166 6.31 3.35 2.87
CA VAL A 166 6.99 3.31 1.56
C VAL A 166 6.08 2.75 0.47
N GLN A 167 5.33 1.67 0.75
CA GLN A 167 4.45 1.05 -0.26
C GLN A 167 3.40 2.00 -0.84
N ARG A 168 3.03 3.07 -0.11
CA ARG A 168 1.99 4.02 -0.52
C ARG A 168 2.33 4.84 -1.74
N ILE A 169 3.63 5.04 -2.04
CA ILE A 169 4.03 5.68 -3.29
C ILE A 169 3.53 4.91 -4.52
N GLY A 170 3.34 3.59 -4.40
CA GLY A 170 2.78 2.73 -5.44
C GLY A 170 1.30 2.97 -5.76
N MET A 171 0.60 3.75 -4.95
CA MET A 171 -0.83 4.02 -5.12
C MET A 171 -1.14 5.30 -5.90
N VAL A 172 -0.12 6.09 -6.23
CA VAL A 172 -0.26 7.37 -6.93
C VAL A 172 -0.91 7.16 -8.32
N PRO A 173 -2.06 7.77 -8.64
CA PRO A 173 -2.80 7.49 -9.87
C PRO A 173 -2.09 7.91 -11.16
N GLN A 174 -1.46 9.08 -11.17
CA GLN A 174 -0.73 9.65 -12.30
C GLN A 174 0.63 10.13 -11.77
N PRO A 175 1.62 9.23 -11.65
CA PRO A 175 2.87 9.57 -11.00
C PRO A 175 3.66 10.59 -11.83
N LEU A 176 4.13 11.64 -11.15
CA LEU A 176 5.11 12.56 -11.72
C LEU A 176 6.47 11.86 -11.92
N PRO A 177 7.34 12.39 -12.81
CA PRO A 177 8.70 11.89 -12.95
C PRO A 177 9.47 11.81 -11.63
N GLU A 178 9.33 12.82 -10.74
CA GLU A 178 10.02 12.80 -9.44
C GLU A 178 9.50 11.68 -8.53
N THR A 179 8.22 11.33 -8.64
CA THR A 179 7.60 10.21 -7.88
C THR A 179 8.15 8.86 -8.37
N VAL A 180 8.30 8.71 -9.70
CA VAL A 180 8.93 7.54 -10.34
C VAL A 180 10.37 7.40 -9.88
N ASP A 181 11.15 8.48 -9.94
CA ASP A 181 12.56 8.49 -9.55
C ASP A 181 12.74 8.17 -8.07
N GLN A 182 11.87 8.70 -7.20
CA GLN A 182 11.91 8.37 -5.78
C GLN A 182 11.61 6.88 -5.53
N ALA A 183 10.65 6.28 -6.25
CA ALA A 183 10.37 4.85 -6.13
C ALA A 183 11.58 4.00 -6.54
N VAL A 184 12.29 4.40 -7.61
CA VAL A 184 13.54 3.75 -8.05
C VAL A 184 14.63 3.90 -6.99
N ALA A 185 14.84 5.10 -6.44
CA ALA A 185 15.84 5.32 -5.40
C ALA A 185 15.58 4.48 -4.14
N LEU A 186 14.32 4.31 -3.75
CA LEU A 186 13.96 3.45 -2.63
C LEU A 186 14.13 1.96 -2.96
N ALA A 187 13.94 1.56 -4.21
CA ALA A 187 14.18 0.18 -4.68
C ALA A 187 15.67 -0.19 -4.74
N THR A 188 16.57 0.80 -4.70
CA THR A 188 18.02 0.59 -4.61
C THR A 188 18.58 0.84 -3.21
N ALA A 189 17.71 1.10 -2.22
CA ALA A 189 18.12 1.37 -0.85
C ALA A 189 18.88 0.19 -0.21
N GLN A 190 19.84 0.52 0.65
CA GLN A 190 20.60 -0.47 1.43
C GLN A 190 19.72 -1.21 2.44
N ASP A 191 18.74 -0.52 3.05
CA ASP A 191 17.77 -1.13 3.96
C ASP A 191 16.90 -2.15 3.19
N PRO A 192 17.02 -3.45 3.47
CA PRO A 192 16.31 -4.50 2.74
C PRO A 192 14.79 -4.43 2.90
N VAL A 193 14.30 -3.87 4.01
CA VAL A 193 12.87 -3.69 4.28
C VAL A 193 12.30 -2.61 3.38
N VAL A 194 12.99 -1.46 3.31
CA VAL A 194 12.64 -0.35 2.40
C VAL A 194 12.74 -0.80 0.95
N ARG A 195 13.82 -1.48 0.57
CA ARG A 195 14.01 -1.99 -0.79
C ARG A 195 12.86 -2.89 -1.23
N ARG A 196 12.47 -3.87 -0.41
CA ARG A 196 11.37 -4.78 -0.75
C ARG A 196 10.03 -4.05 -0.88
N ALA A 197 9.75 -3.13 0.04
CA ALA A 197 8.56 -2.30 -0.01
C ALA A 197 8.51 -1.44 -1.29
N ALA A 198 9.64 -0.87 -1.67
CA ALA A 198 9.76 -0.03 -2.85
C ALA A 198 9.65 -0.82 -4.15
N LEU A 199 10.16 -2.04 -4.22
CA LEU A 199 9.95 -2.94 -5.38
C LEU A 199 8.46 -3.25 -5.58
N ALA A 200 7.72 -3.50 -4.50
CA ALA A 200 6.27 -3.68 -4.58
C ALA A 200 5.57 -2.39 -5.04
N ALA A 201 5.99 -1.24 -4.52
CA ALA A 201 5.47 0.05 -4.93
C ALA A 201 5.76 0.38 -6.40
N ALA A 202 6.94 0.05 -6.89
CA ALA A 202 7.35 0.18 -8.29
C ALA A 202 6.41 -0.63 -9.20
N GLY A 203 6.05 -1.86 -8.83
CA GLY A 203 5.03 -2.63 -9.53
C GLY A 203 3.66 -1.93 -9.58
N GLY A 204 3.27 -1.29 -8.48
CA GLY A 204 2.07 -0.45 -8.42
C GLY A 204 2.12 0.73 -9.41
N LEU A 205 3.21 1.50 -9.40
CA LEU A 205 3.42 2.62 -10.32
C LEU A 205 3.49 2.18 -11.79
N ALA A 206 4.21 1.09 -12.09
CA ALA A 206 4.29 0.53 -13.44
C ALA A 206 2.90 0.21 -13.98
N ARG A 207 2.03 -0.41 -13.16
CA ARG A 207 0.64 -0.66 -13.55
C ARG A 207 -0.11 0.64 -13.84
N ARG A 208 0.10 1.70 -13.04
CA ARG A 208 -0.56 3.01 -13.24
C ARG A 208 -0.11 3.66 -14.54
N LEU A 209 1.19 3.67 -14.84
CA LEU A 209 1.75 4.17 -16.10
C LEU A 209 1.17 3.41 -17.29
N ALA A 210 1.19 2.07 -17.25
CA ALA A 210 0.66 1.24 -18.32
C ALA A 210 -0.83 1.48 -18.58
N VAL A 211 -1.66 1.54 -17.53
CA VAL A 211 -3.10 1.86 -17.66
C VAL A 211 -3.33 3.31 -18.10
N GLY A 212 -2.43 4.23 -17.73
CA GLY A 212 -2.45 5.63 -18.13
C GLY A 212 -1.98 5.90 -19.57
N GLY A 213 -1.63 4.86 -20.33
CA GLY A 213 -1.20 4.98 -21.73
C GLY A 213 0.31 5.09 -21.93
N ASP A 214 1.12 4.81 -20.89
CA ASP A 214 2.58 4.79 -20.95
C ASP A 214 3.17 3.42 -20.57
N PRO A 215 3.00 2.39 -21.43
CA PRO A 215 3.56 1.07 -21.19
C PRO A 215 5.10 1.06 -21.27
N ALA A 216 5.70 1.94 -22.07
CA ALA A 216 7.16 2.04 -22.18
C ALA A 216 7.79 2.61 -20.91
N GLY A 217 7.20 3.65 -20.32
CA GLY A 217 7.62 4.18 -19.02
C GLY A 217 7.43 3.17 -17.88
N ALA A 218 6.38 2.35 -17.94
CA ALA A 218 6.18 1.25 -17.00
C ALA A 218 7.34 0.21 -17.05
N GLU A 219 7.73 -0.21 -18.26
CA GLU A 219 8.85 -1.14 -18.45
C GLU A 219 10.18 -0.53 -18.01
N ALA A 220 10.43 0.73 -18.38
CA ALA A 220 11.64 1.45 -17.97
C ALA A 220 11.75 1.61 -16.45
N LEU A 221 10.64 1.90 -15.76
CA LEU A 221 10.62 1.96 -14.29
C LEU A 221 10.97 0.59 -13.67
N LEU A 222 10.42 -0.51 -14.20
CA LEU A 222 10.68 -1.84 -13.65
C LEU A 222 12.13 -2.28 -13.89
N ASP A 223 12.67 -2.00 -15.07
CA ASP A 223 14.08 -2.31 -15.37
C ASP A 223 15.01 -1.54 -14.43
N ARG A 224 14.81 -0.22 -14.26
CA ARG A 224 15.59 0.61 -13.32
C ARG A 224 15.46 0.16 -11.86
N ALA A 225 14.28 -0.28 -11.43
CA ALA A 225 14.04 -0.69 -10.05
C ALA A 225 14.63 -2.07 -9.71
N VAL A 226 14.62 -3.01 -10.67
CA VAL A 226 15.12 -4.39 -10.47
C VAL A 226 16.60 -4.51 -10.80
N ARG A 227 17.07 -3.78 -11.81
CA ARG A 227 18.47 -3.71 -12.24
C ARG A 227 18.96 -2.29 -12.00
N PRO A 228 19.42 -1.97 -10.78
CA PRO A 228 20.15 -0.72 -10.58
C PRO A 228 21.28 -0.65 -11.61
N ALA A 229 21.46 0.51 -12.23
CA ALA A 229 22.65 0.74 -13.06
C ALA A 229 23.89 0.32 -12.25
N PRO A 230 24.88 -0.34 -12.87
CA PRO A 230 26.14 -0.56 -12.17
C PRO A 230 26.60 0.80 -11.67
N THR A 231 26.82 0.92 -10.37
CA THR A 231 27.55 2.07 -9.86
C THR A 231 28.87 2.04 -10.60
N GLU A 232 29.11 3.01 -11.47
CA GLU A 232 30.45 3.20 -12.00
C GLU A 232 31.32 3.39 -10.77
N ASP A 233 32.06 2.33 -10.43
CA ASP A 233 33.06 2.38 -9.39
C ASP A 233 34.02 3.46 -9.86
N VAL A 234 33.92 4.64 -9.25
CA VAL A 234 34.94 5.68 -9.34
C VAL A 234 36.12 5.18 -8.52
N GLU A 235 36.74 4.11 -9.01
CA GLU A 235 37.98 3.54 -8.52
C GLU A 235 39.04 3.89 -9.58
N ASP A 236 40.10 4.56 -9.12
CA ASP A 236 41.34 4.87 -9.83
C ASP A 236 41.36 5.99 -10.87
N ALA A 237 41.26 7.23 -10.40
CA ALA A 237 41.98 8.38 -10.98
C ALA A 237 42.88 9.08 -9.95
N ALA A 238 43.52 8.29 -9.08
CA ALA A 238 44.64 8.71 -8.25
C ALA A 238 45.82 7.77 -8.51
N ALA A 239 46.40 7.89 -9.71
CA ALA A 239 47.72 7.36 -10.04
C ALA A 239 48.61 8.51 -10.54
#